data_AF-A0A7R7WBQ5-F1
#
_entry.id   AF-A0A7R7WBQ5-F1
#
_cell.length_a   1.000
_cell.length_b   1.000
_cell.length_c   1.000
_cell.angle_alpha   90.00
_cell.angle_beta   90.00
_cell.angle_gamma   90.00
#
_symmetry.space_group_name_H-M   'P 1'
#
loop_
_entity.id
_entity.type
_entity.pdbx_description
1 polymer ?
#
loop_
_entity_poly.entity_id
_entity_poly.type
_entity_poly.pdbx_seq_one_letter_code
_entity_poly.pdbx_strand_id
1 'polypeptide(L)'
;MMITSTLTTLRFTVGPPERKSAISWARHLVRFIVQFSRLEVLRLGFDSRIQKGDLKALSEGICLKNLRVLEIDTVSGTEDHLARLLLAHKMTLRDVYLELIELPTLESWKSLLTTIRDEICLDCLEITDCEASHRIIMFGDKQLSDSISIQGGKKVLDNLIGTLMLGKMI
;
A
#
# COMPACT_ATOMS: atom_id res chain seq x y z
N MET A 1 -31.23 -0.49 -6.84
CA MET A 1 -31.12 0.98 -6.73
C MET A 1 -29.66 1.30 -6.46
N MET A 2 -28.92 1.83 -7.46
CA MET A 2 -27.54 2.25 -7.25
C MET A 2 -27.57 3.59 -6.53
N ILE A 3 -27.13 3.59 -5.26
CA ILE A 3 -26.82 4.84 -4.56
C ILE A 3 -25.57 5.39 -5.26
N THR A 4 -25.72 6.42 -6.08
CA THR A 4 -24.56 7.13 -6.64
C THR A 4 -24.00 8.03 -5.56
N SER A 5 -23.06 7.51 -4.78
CA SER A 5 -22.34 8.34 -3.82
C SER A 5 -21.47 9.36 -4.56
N THR A 6 -21.49 10.60 -4.08
CA THR A 6 -20.61 11.69 -4.55
C THR A 6 -19.29 11.73 -3.80
N LEU A 7 -19.05 10.77 -2.89
CA LEU A 7 -17.88 10.73 -2.04
C LEU A 7 -16.63 10.42 -2.89
N THR A 8 -15.71 11.39 -2.91
CA THR A 8 -14.43 11.31 -3.64
C THR A 8 -13.26 10.98 -2.73
N THR A 9 -13.41 11.15 -1.41
CA THR A 9 -12.37 10.89 -0.42
C THR A 9 -12.93 10.05 0.72
N LEU A 10 -12.27 8.95 1.01
CA LEU A 10 -12.59 8.04 2.10
C LEU A 10 -11.32 7.78 2.89
N ARG A 11 -11.32 8.17 4.17
CA ARG A 11 -10.25 7.88 5.14
C ARG A 11 -10.88 7.21 6.34
N PHE A 12 -10.33 6.08 6.75
CA PHE A 12 -10.77 5.37 7.95
C PHE A 12 -9.73 4.34 8.38
N THR A 13 -9.77 4.03 9.68
CA THR A 13 -9.00 2.95 10.29
C THR A 13 -9.96 1.82 10.64
N VAL A 14 -9.57 0.58 10.37
CA VAL A 14 -10.40 -0.60 10.61
C VAL A 14 -9.76 -1.47 11.67
N GLY A 15 -10.55 -1.88 12.64
CA GLY A 15 -10.15 -2.91 13.59
C GLY A 15 -9.91 -4.26 12.91
N PRO A 16 -9.02 -5.11 13.47
CA PRO A 16 -8.72 -6.41 12.90
C PRO A 16 -9.95 -7.31 12.78
N PRO A 17 -9.93 -8.30 11.87
CA PRO A 17 -10.94 -9.34 11.86
C PRO A 17 -10.97 -10.07 13.20
N GLU A 18 -12.17 -10.29 13.76
CA GLU A 18 -12.32 -11.29 14.82
C GLU A 18 -11.89 -12.66 14.25
N ARG A 19 -10.98 -13.35 14.94
CA ARG A 19 -10.21 -14.53 14.47
C ARG A 19 -11.01 -15.63 13.76
N LYS A 20 -12.33 -15.68 13.92
CA LYS A 20 -13.22 -16.67 13.29
C LYS A 20 -13.73 -16.29 11.90
N SER A 21 -13.45 -15.08 11.39
CA SER A 21 -14.20 -14.53 10.24
C SER A 21 -13.40 -13.72 9.22
N ALA A 22 -12.06 -13.80 9.21
CA ALA A 22 -11.14 -13.03 8.35
C ALA A 22 -11.60 -12.82 6.90
N ILE A 23 -11.99 -13.91 6.21
CA ILE A 23 -12.48 -13.84 4.81
C ILE A 23 -13.78 -13.01 4.68
N SER A 24 -14.68 -13.10 5.67
CA SER A 24 -15.92 -12.33 5.66
C SER A 24 -15.69 -10.86 5.98
N TRP A 25 -14.74 -10.54 6.87
CA TRP A 25 -14.34 -9.18 7.21
C TRP A 25 -13.80 -8.44 6.00
N ALA A 26 -12.80 -9.01 5.31
CA ALA A 26 -12.19 -8.37 4.14
C ALA A 26 -13.23 -8.19 3.02
N ARG A 27 -14.12 -9.17 2.84
CA ARG A 27 -15.22 -9.08 1.86
C ARG A 27 -16.23 -7.98 2.20
N HIS A 28 -16.58 -7.80 3.47
CA HIS A 28 -17.48 -6.72 3.89
C HIS A 28 -16.82 -5.35 3.70
N LEU A 29 -15.54 -5.23 4.05
CA LEU A 29 -14.76 -4.03 3.84
C LEU A 29 -14.66 -3.66 2.35
N VAL A 30 -14.34 -4.62 1.48
CA VAL A 30 -14.37 -4.44 0.03
C VAL A 30 -15.75 -3.95 -0.42
N ARG A 31 -16.81 -4.65 -0.03
CA ARG A 31 -18.19 -4.32 -0.43
C ARG A 31 -18.58 -2.90 -0.02
N PHE A 32 -18.11 -2.43 1.14
CA PHE A 32 -18.30 -1.07 1.61
C PHE A 32 -17.54 -0.07 0.72
N ILE A 33 -16.24 -0.27 0.52
CA ILE A 33 -15.39 0.64 -0.27
C ILE A 33 -15.92 0.80 -1.70
N VAL A 34 -16.30 -0.30 -2.36
CA VAL A 34 -16.73 -0.27 -3.78
C VAL A 34 -18.11 0.36 -3.99
N GLN A 35 -18.86 0.69 -2.93
CA GLN A 35 -20.08 1.51 -3.08
C GLN A 35 -19.76 2.94 -3.55
N PHE A 36 -18.52 3.40 -3.34
CA PHE A 36 -18.08 4.75 -3.67
C PHE A 36 -17.43 4.80 -5.06
N SER A 37 -18.23 4.71 -6.12
CA SER A 37 -17.73 4.63 -7.50
C SER A 37 -16.94 5.86 -7.99
N ARG A 38 -17.10 7.00 -7.33
CA ARG A 38 -16.38 8.26 -7.60
C ARG A 38 -15.15 8.45 -6.72
N LEU A 39 -14.74 7.44 -5.96
CA LEU A 39 -13.61 7.57 -5.04
C LEU A 39 -12.31 7.83 -5.80
N GLU A 40 -11.66 8.95 -5.46
CA GLU A 40 -10.37 9.38 -5.96
C GLU A 40 -9.27 9.21 -4.92
N VAL A 41 -9.61 9.29 -3.63
CA VAL A 41 -8.69 9.17 -2.51
C VAL A 41 -9.18 8.09 -1.57
N LEU A 42 -8.39 7.03 -1.40
CA LEU A 42 -8.61 5.99 -0.40
C LEU A 42 -7.44 5.97 0.57
N ARG A 43 -7.73 6.17 1.85
CA ARG A 43 -6.76 6.02 2.93
C ARG A 43 -7.26 4.97 3.91
N LEU A 44 -6.56 3.85 3.95
CA LEU A 44 -6.98 2.65 4.66
C LEU A 44 -5.90 2.25 5.67
N GLY A 45 -6.15 2.55 6.94
CA GLY A 45 -5.32 2.09 8.05
C GLY A 45 -5.95 0.93 8.80
N PHE A 46 -5.14 0.24 9.60
CA PHE A 46 -5.59 -0.86 10.44
C PHE A 46 -5.09 -0.69 11.87
N ASP A 47 -5.98 -0.88 12.87
CA ASP A 47 -5.60 -0.76 14.30
C ASP A 47 -4.56 -1.81 14.71
N SER A 48 -4.43 -2.88 13.93
CA SER A 48 -3.40 -3.89 14.09
C SER A 48 -3.07 -4.51 12.74
N ARG A 49 -1.83 -4.95 12.63
CA ARG A 49 -1.21 -5.52 11.43
C ARG A 49 -2.07 -6.66 10.85
N ILE A 50 -2.74 -6.39 9.72
CA ILE A 50 -3.53 -7.41 9.02
C ILE A 50 -2.62 -8.46 8.39
N GLN A 51 -3.15 -9.68 8.22
CA GLN A 51 -2.38 -10.82 7.74
C GLN A 51 -2.43 -10.95 6.21
N LYS A 52 -1.52 -11.76 5.65
CA LYS A 52 -1.41 -12.02 4.21
C LYS A 52 -2.75 -12.37 3.54
N GLY A 53 -3.58 -13.19 4.20
CA GLY A 53 -4.87 -13.61 3.67
C GLY A 53 -5.89 -12.48 3.53
N ASP A 54 -5.87 -11.53 4.47
CA ASP A 54 -6.72 -10.35 4.46
C ASP A 54 -6.30 -9.40 3.34
N LEU A 55 -5.00 -9.12 3.26
CA LEU A 55 -4.44 -8.28 2.20
C LEU A 55 -4.73 -8.86 0.81
N LYS A 56 -4.61 -10.18 0.64
CA LYS A 56 -4.98 -10.86 -0.61
C LYS A 56 -6.44 -10.54 -0.98
N ALA A 57 -7.38 -10.72 -0.06
CA ALA A 57 -8.79 -10.48 -0.32
C ALA A 57 -9.09 -9.01 -0.65
N LEU A 58 -8.41 -8.06 0.00
CA LEU A 58 -8.49 -6.64 -0.34
C LEU A 58 -7.95 -6.37 -1.75
N SER A 59 -6.77 -6.91 -2.08
CA SER A 59 -6.13 -6.73 -3.40
C SER A 59 -6.93 -7.29 -4.56
N GLU A 60 -7.74 -8.34 -4.33
CA GLU A 60 -8.61 -8.94 -5.33
C GLU A 60 -9.96 -8.22 -5.47
N GLY A 61 -10.37 -7.48 -4.43
CA GLY A 61 -11.71 -6.90 -4.34
C GLY A 61 -11.79 -5.40 -4.61
N ILE A 62 -10.75 -4.63 -4.26
CA ILE A 62 -10.73 -3.18 -4.44
C ILE A 62 -10.33 -2.86 -5.88
N CYS A 63 -11.29 -2.38 -6.66
CA CYS A 63 -11.08 -1.89 -8.02
C CYS A 63 -11.93 -0.64 -8.23
N LEU A 64 -11.27 0.52 -8.22
CA LEU A 64 -11.89 1.84 -8.20
C LEU A 64 -11.46 2.64 -9.43
N LYS A 65 -12.42 2.93 -10.32
CA LYS A 65 -12.12 3.51 -11.65
C LYS A 65 -11.45 4.88 -11.65
N ASN A 66 -11.55 5.63 -10.55
CA ASN A 66 -11.07 7.00 -10.46
C ASN A 66 -9.98 7.17 -9.39
N LEU A 67 -9.46 6.06 -8.84
CA LEU A 67 -8.52 6.14 -7.71
C LEU A 67 -7.21 6.78 -8.15
N ARG A 68 -6.90 7.93 -7.55
CA ARG A 68 -5.68 8.72 -7.78
C ARG A 68 -4.71 8.63 -6.63
N VAL A 69 -5.23 8.54 -5.40
CA VAL A 69 -4.43 8.48 -4.17
C VAL A 69 -4.77 7.23 -3.40
N LEU A 70 -3.76 6.43 -3.08
CA LEU A 70 -3.87 5.28 -2.20
C LEU A 70 -2.89 5.39 -1.04
N GLU A 71 -3.41 5.38 0.17
CA GLU A 71 -2.65 5.22 1.41
C GLU A 71 -3.06 3.91 2.06
N ILE A 72 -2.07 3.09 2.40
CA ILE A 72 -2.25 1.85 3.13
C ILE A 72 -1.27 1.85 4.30
N ASP A 73 -1.80 1.56 5.47
CA ASP A 73 -1.08 1.59 6.73
C ASP A 73 -1.27 0.27 7.49
N THR A 74 -0.20 -0.21 8.14
CA THR A 74 -0.24 -1.29 9.15
C THR A 74 -0.64 -2.64 8.56
N VAL A 75 0.19 -3.13 7.62
CA VAL A 75 -0.05 -4.37 6.86
C VAL A 75 1.17 -5.28 6.87
N SER A 76 0.98 -6.58 7.07
CA SER A 76 1.98 -7.60 6.70
C SER A 76 1.47 -8.47 5.57
N GLY A 77 2.32 -8.71 4.58
CA GLY A 77 1.90 -9.45 3.39
C GLY A 77 3.04 -9.86 2.49
N THR A 78 2.72 -10.03 1.22
CA THR A 78 3.68 -10.30 0.15
C THR A 78 3.64 -9.17 -0.86
N GLU A 79 4.76 -8.95 -1.54
CA GLU A 79 4.87 -7.95 -2.59
C GLU A 79 3.78 -8.15 -3.66
N ASP A 80 3.46 -9.39 -4.00
CA ASP A 80 2.43 -9.74 -4.98
C ASP A 80 1.06 -9.14 -4.70
N HIS A 81 0.64 -9.10 -3.43
CA HIS A 81 -0.70 -8.62 -3.07
C HIS A 81 -0.76 -7.09 -3.09
N LEU A 82 0.30 -6.41 -2.64
CA LEU A 82 0.40 -4.96 -2.78
C LEU A 82 0.53 -4.55 -4.25
N ALA A 83 1.42 -5.20 -5.00
CA ALA A 83 1.60 -4.96 -6.42
C ALA A 83 0.28 -5.13 -7.17
N ARG A 84 -0.46 -6.21 -6.91
CA ARG A 84 -1.79 -6.43 -7.50
C ARG A 84 -2.74 -5.27 -7.22
N LEU A 85 -2.81 -4.81 -5.97
CA LEU A 85 -3.68 -3.71 -5.59
C LEU A 85 -3.30 -2.40 -6.29
N LEU A 86 -2.01 -2.09 -6.38
CA LEU A 86 -1.52 -0.89 -7.08
C LEU A 86 -1.75 -0.99 -8.59
N LEU A 87 -1.42 -2.13 -9.20
CA LEU A 87 -1.53 -2.37 -10.64
C LEU A 87 -2.97 -2.36 -11.13
N ALA A 88 -3.93 -2.75 -10.29
CA ALA A 88 -5.36 -2.61 -10.59
C ALA A 88 -5.77 -1.16 -10.90
N HIS A 89 -4.98 -0.19 -10.45
CA HIS A 89 -5.23 1.24 -10.58
C HIS A 89 -4.15 1.96 -11.42
N LYS A 90 -3.28 1.24 -12.14
CA LYS A 90 -2.08 1.81 -12.78
C LYS A 90 -2.33 2.98 -13.74
N MET A 91 -3.51 3.03 -14.36
CA MET A 91 -3.87 4.10 -15.30
C MET A 91 -4.23 5.42 -14.59
N THR A 92 -4.74 5.35 -13.36
CA THR A 92 -5.32 6.48 -12.62
C THR A 92 -4.53 6.88 -11.39
N LEU A 93 -3.80 5.93 -10.79
CA LEU A 93 -3.02 6.15 -9.57
C LEU A 93 -1.86 7.11 -9.84
N ARG A 94 -1.71 8.10 -8.97
CA ARG A 94 -0.69 9.16 -9.03
C ARG A 94 0.09 9.27 -7.73
N ASP A 95 -0.58 9.10 -6.60
CA ASP A 95 0.06 9.20 -5.28
C ASP A 95 -0.12 7.90 -4.50
N VAL A 96 0.98 7.38 -3.96
CA VAL A 96 1.00 6.16 -3.15
C VAL A 96 1.71 6.45 -1.84
N TYR A 97 1.07 6.11 -0.73
CA TYR A 97 1.61 6.24 0.62
C TYR A 97 1.59 4.86 1.28
N LEU A 98 2.77 4.36 1.67
CA LEU A 98 2.96 3.06 2.30
C LEU A 98 3.54 3.28 3.70
N GLU A 99 2.76 2.96 4.72
CA GLU A 99 3.13 3.17 6.12
C GLU A 99 3.06 1.86 6.91
N LEU A 100 4.06 1.61 7.77
CA LEU A 100 4.08 0.45 8.67
C LEU A 100 3.89 -0.90 7.94
N ILE A 101 4.34 -0.98 6.69
CA ILE A 101 4.22 -2.18 5.86
C ILE A 101 5.40 -3.12 6.14
N GLU A 102 5.12 -4.40 6.32
CA GLU A 102 6.16 -5.43 6.43
C GLU A 102 6.06 -6.41 5.26
N LEU A 103 7.16 -6.52 4.52
CA LEU A 103 7.34 -7.55 3.48
C LEU A 103 8.35 -8.61 3.94
N PRO A 104 8.33 -9.83 3.36
CA PRO A 104 9.12 -10.94 3.87
C PRO A 104 10.63 -10.68 3.77
N THR A 105 11.07 -9.97 2.72
CA THR A 105 12.49 -9.75 2.42
C THR A 105 12.75 -8.37 1.83
N LEU A 106 14.02 -7.93 1.86
CA LEU A 106 14.45 -6.72 1.14
C LEU A 106 14.23 -6.85 -0.37
N GLU A 107 14.37 -8.05 -0.93
CA GLU A 107 14.14 -8.30 -2.36
C GLU A 107 12.65 -8.17 -2.74
N SER A 108 11.73 -8.53 -1.82
CA SER A 108 10.30 -8.25 -2.00
C SER A 108 10.03 -6.75 -2.14
N TRP A 109 10.69 -5.90 -1.34
CA TRP A 109 10.61 -4.44 -1.48
C TRP A 109 11.18 -3.95 -2.81
N LYS A 110 12.37 -4.40 -3.18
CA LYS A 110 12.98 -4.02 -4.47
C LYS A 110 12.10 -4.43 -5.65
N SER A 111 11.49 -5.61 -5.58
CA SER A 111 10.55 -6.12 -6.58
C SER A 111 9.29 -5.25 -6.67
N LEU A 112 8.68 -4.91 -5.53
CA LEU A 112 7.51 -4.02 -5.47
C LEU A 112 7.83 -2.65 -6.09
N LEU A 113 8.95 -2.04 -5.69
CA LEU A 113 9.35 -0.72 -6.17
C LEU A 113 9.74 -0.72 -7.64
N THR A 114 10.37 -1.79 -8.12
CA THR A 114 10.63 -2.03 -9.55
C THR A 114 9.32 -2.09 -10.33
N THR A 115 8.32 -2.80 -9.79
CA THR A 115 6.99 -2.89 -10.39
C THR A 115 6.31 -1.52 -10.45
N ILE A 116 6.34 -0.76 -9.36
CA ILE A 116 5.82 0.61 -9.31
C ILE A 116 6.51 1.48 -10.35
N ARG A 117 7.84 1.42 -10.44
CA ARG A 117 8.65 2.19 -11.40
C ARG A 117 8.28 1.92 -12.85
N ASP A 118 8.10 0.65 -13.19
CA ASP A 118 7.95 0.24 -14.59
C ASP A 118 6.51 0.30 -15.09
N GLU A 119 5.53 0.10 -14.20
CA GLU A 119 4.13 -0.05 -14.58
C GLU A 119 3.24 1.14 -14.18
N ILE A 120 3.67 1.99 -13.26
CA ILE A 120 2.82 3.04 -12.68
C ILE A 120 3.47 4.42 -12.85
N CYS A 121 2.71 5.36 -13.43
CA CYS A 121 3.13 6.75 -13.55
C CYS A 121 2.72 7.51 -12.28
N LEU A 122 3.60 7.52 -11.27
CA LEU A 122 3.39 8.23 -10.02
C LEU A 122 3.96 9.66 -10.05
N ASP A 123 3.19 10.57 -9.48
CA ASP A 123 3.62 11.92 -9.10
C ASP A 123 4.27 11.90 -7.72
N CYS A 124 3.80 11.03 -6.82
CA CYS A 124 4.32 10.88 -5.47
C CYS A 124 4.35 9.41 -5.01
N LEU A 125 5.46 9.01 -4.38
CA LEU A 125 5.57 7.77 -3.61
C LEU A 125 6.15 8.10 -2.24
N GLU A 126 5.41 7.82 -1.18
CA GLU A 126 5.87 7.95 0.20
C GLU A 126 5.98 6.59 0.88
N ILE A 127 7.09 6.36 1.58
CA ILE A 127 7.34 5.14 2.35
C ILE A 127 7.80 5.51 3.75
N THR A 128 7.08 5.05 4.77
CA THR A 128 7.29 5.43 6.17
C THR A 128 7.24 4.20 7.08
N ASP A 129 8.22 4.06 7.97
CA ASP A 129 8.29 2.99 8.99
C ASP A 129 8.06 1.55 8.46
N CYS A 130 8.54 1.30 7.24
CA CYS A 130 8.40 0.00 6.59
C CYS A 130 9.50 -0.98 6.98
N GLU A 131 9.18 -2.27 6.93
CA GLU A 131 10.05 -3.35 7.42
C GLU A 131 10.25 -4.45 6.38
N ALA A 132 11.41 -5.10 6.44
CA ALA A 132 11.65 -6.40 5.83
C ALA A 132 12.35 -7.33 6.81
N SER A 133 11.84 -8.57 6.91
CA SER A 133 12.40 -9.58 7.83
C SER A 133 12.52 -9.07 9.27
N HIS A 134 11.48 -8.38 9.77
CA HIS A 134 11.45 -7.74 11.11
C HIS A 134 12.53 -6.68 11.34
N ARG A 135 13.03 -6.05 10.27
CA ARG A 135 14.02 -4.97 10.33
C ARG A 135 13.54 -3.79 9.50
N ILE A 136 13.75 -2.59 10.01
CA ILE A 136 13.44 -1.35 9.30
C ILE A 136 14.22 -1.31 7.99
N ILE A 137 13.55 -0.94 6.89
CA ILE A 137 14.23 -0.68 5.62
C ILE A 137 14.91 0.70 5.69
N MET A 138 16.16 0.75 5.26
CA MET A 138 16.97 1.96 5.20
C MET A 138 17.33 2.28 3.75
N PHE A 139 17.64 3.55 3.49
CA PHE A 139 18.00 4.04 2.18
C PHE A 139 19.34 4.76 2.28
N GLY A 140 20.39 4.07 1.86
CA GLY A 140 21.77 4.43 2.17
C GLY A 140 22.03 4.44 3.69
N ASP A 141 22.87 5.36 4.15
CA ASP A 141 23.26 5.45 5.57
C ASP A 141 22.26 6.23 6.45
N LYS A 142 21.11 6.64 5.90
CA LYS A 142 20.09 7.36 6.66
C LYS A 142 19.13 6.37 7.31
N GLN A 143 19.23 6.25 8.64
CA GLN A 143 18.21 5.67 9.49
C GLN A 143 17.11 6.73 9.61
N LEU A 144 16.00 6.56 8.91
CA LEU A 144 14.97 7.58 8.85
C LEU A 144 13.84 7.21 9.81
N SER A 145 13.73 8.00 10.88
CA SER A 145 12.48 8.31 11.55
C SER A 145 11.55 9.19 10.70
N ASP A 146 11.99 9.60 9.51
CA ASP A 146 11.31 10.59 8.67
C ASP A 146 10.94 9.95 7.32
N SER A 147 9.64 9.91 7.03
CA SER A 147 9.02 9.52 5.77
C SER A 147 9.88 9.80 4.52
N ILE A 148 9.99 8.83 3.62
CA ILE A 148 10.66 9.03 2.33
C ILE A 148 9.62 9.36 1.30
N SER A 149 9.51 10.64 0.98
CA SER A 149 8.70 11.12 -0.13
C SER A 149 9.56 11.27 -1.39
N ILE A 150 9.24 10.49 -2.41
CA ILE A 150 9.77 10.62 -3.76
C ILE A 150 8.73 11.37 -4.59
N GLN A 151 9.14 12.52 -5.12
CA GLN A 151 8.39 13.22 -6.16
C GLN A 151 8.86 12.71 -7.52
N GLY A 152 7.89 12.40 -8.39
CA GLY A 152 7.99 11.53 -9.56
C GLY A 152 9.29 11.62 -10.37
N GLY A 153 9.75 10.45 -10.83
CA GLY A 153 10.89 10.35 -11.73
C GLY A 153 11.54 8.97 -11.68
N LYS A 154 11.57 8.27 -12.82
CA LYS A 154 12.14 6.91 -12.95
C LYS A 154 13.53 6.80 -12.33
N LYS A 155 14.39 7.81 -12.56
CA LYS A 155 15.76 7.88 -12.02
C LYS A 155 15.83 7.98 -10.49
N VAL A 156 14.90 8.69 -9.86
CA VAL A 156 14.89 8.83 -8.39
C VAL A 156 14.52 7.49 -7.76
N LEU A 157 13.53 6.81 -8.35
CA LEU A 157 13.13 5.47 -7.92
C LEU A 157 14.22 4.42 -8.20
N ASP A 158 14.98 4.54 -9.31
CA ASP A 158 16.16 3.70 -9.57
C ASP A 158 17.23 3.85 -8.48
N ASN A 159 17.54 5.10 -8.10
CA ASN A 159 18.49 5.37 -7.03
C ASN A 159 17.98 4.83 -5.69
N LEU A 160 16.68 4.95 -5.42
CA LEU A 160 16.06 4.38 -4.22
C LEU A 160 16.24 2.86 -4.17
N ILE A 161 15.91 2.17 -5.26
CA ILE A 161 16.02 0.71 -5.36
C ILE A 161 17.47 0.26 -5.17
N GLY A 162 18.44 1.00 -5.73
CA GLY A 162 19.86 0.70 -5.60
C GLY A 162 20.46 0.95 -4.22
N THR A 163 19.81 1.76 -3.39
CA THR A 163 20.31 2.16 -2.05
C THR A 163 19.56 1.48 -0.89
N LEU A 164 18.54 0.67 -1.20
CA LEU A 164 17.78 -0.10 -0.22
C LEU A 164 18.67 -1.12 0.52
N MET A 165 18.64 -1.05 1.84
CA MET A 165 19.36 -1.95 2.74
C MET A 165 18.58 -2.19 4.04
N LEU A 166 18.90 -3.25 4.77
CA LEU A 166 18.26 -3.53 6.07
C LEU A 166 18.99 -2.81 7.19
N GLY A 167 18.22 -2.19 8.09
CA GLY A 167 18.71 -1.67 9.36
C GLY A 167 19.31 -2.75 10.25
N LYS A 168 20.26 -2.34 11.09
CA LYS A 168 20.70 -3.19 12.21
C LYS A 168 19.59 -3.22 13.25
N MET A 169 19.33 -4.40 13.82
CA MET A 169 18.49 -4.50 15.02
C MET A 169 19.18 -3.74 16.15
N ILE A 170 18.46 -2.81 16.78
CA ILE A 170 18.87 -2.14 18.02
C ILE A 170 18.65 -3.11 19.18
#